data_AF-A0A0D6KBA9-F1
#
_entry.id   AF-A0A0D6KBA9-F1
#
_cell.length_a   1.000
_cell.length_b   1.000
_cell.length_c   1.000
_cell.angle_alpha   90.00
_cell.angle_beta   90.00
_cell.angle_gamma   90.00
#
_symmetry.space_group_name_H-M   'P 1'
#
loop_
_entity.id
_entity.type
_entity.pdbx_description
1 polymer ?
#
loop_
_entity_poly.entity_id
_entity_poly.type
_entity_poly.pdbx_seq_one_letter_code
_entity_poly.pdbx_strand_id
1 'polypeptide(L)'
;MTTTVSFDRVSNIYDATRGFPPGISEQVTDFILNLVSPTADTKFYETGIGTGRIAVPIAKKGYSYTGIDVSEKMLAELHQKLEGVSHKLTAITGDATALRFTALRTLREGVPPT
;
A
#
# COMPACT_ATOMS: atom_id res chain seq x y z
N MET A 1 4.26 -25.94 7.19
CA MET A 1 3.93 -24.72 7.95
C MET A 1 4.64 -23.57 7.27
N THR A 2 3.92 -22.50 6.92
CA THR A 2 4.52 -21.29 6.35
C THR A 2 4.97 -20.41 7.50
N THR A 3 6.26 -20.07 7.55
CA THR A 3 6.82 -19.23 8.62
C THR A 3 6.72 -17.77 8.22
N THR A 4 6.10 -16.95 9.07
CA THR A 4 6.09 -15.49 8.91
C THR A 4 7.49 -14.91 9.09
N VAL A 5 7.95 -14.08 8.16
CA VAL A 5 9.27 -13.45 8.21
C VAL A 5 9.13 -11.94 8.38
N SER A 6 9.58 -11.40 9.51
CA SER A 6 9.57 -9.96 9.80
C SER A 6 10.85 -9.26 9.34
N PHE A 7 10.69 -7.99 8.95
CA PHE A 7 11.77 -7.07 8.55
C PHE A 7 12.16 -6.07 9.65
N ASP A 8 11.66 -6.23 10.89
CA ASP A 8 11.92 -5.31 12.01
C ASP A 8 13.41 -4.98 12.21
N ARG A 9 14.29 -5.95 11.96
CA ARG A 9 15.74 -5.81 12.18
C ARG A 9 16.42 -4.81 11.23
N VAL A 10 15.77 -4.42 10.13
CA VAL A 10 16.33 -3.51 9.13
C VAL A 10 15.49 -2.23 8.94
N SER A 11 14.43 -2.02 9.73
CA SER A 11 13.49 -0.91 9.48
C SER A 11 14.19 0.45 9.40
N ASN A 12 15.11 0.71 10.33
CA ASN A 12 15.85 1.97 10.45
C ASN A 12 16.83 2.26 9.30
N ILE A 13 17.19 1.25 8.50
CA ILE A 13 18.10 1.39 7.34
C ILE A 13 17.42 1.06 6.01
N TYR A 14 16.15 0.67 6.04
CA TYR A 14 15.47 0.14 4.87
C TYR A 14 15.41 1.17 3.75
N ASP A 15 14.96 2.39 4.04
CA ASP A 15 14.87 3.43 3.03
C ASP A 15 16.23 3.89 2.52
N ALA A 16 17.25 3.93 3.38
CA ALA A 16 18.60 4.29 2.96
C ALA A 16 19.20 3.27 1.97
N THR A 17 18.84 1.98 2.12
CA THR A 17 19.39 0.89 1.32
C THR A 17 18.52 0.47 0.15
N ARG A 18 17.21 0.80 0.19
CA ARG A 18 16.20 0.42 -0.80
C ARG A 18 15.44 1.62 -1.37
N GLY A 19 15.83 2.85 -1.01
CA GLY A 19 15.28 4.07 -1.57
C GLY A 19 15.55 4.16 -3.07
N PHE A 20 14.73 4.96 -3.74
CA PHE A 20 14.95 5.26 -5.14
C PHE A 20 15.89 6.46 -5.30
N PRO A 21 16.66 6.54 -6.40
CA PRO A 21 17.30 7.78 -6.80
C PRO A 21 16.28 8.93 -6.93
N PRO A 22 16.73 10.20 -6.80
CA PRO A 22 15.85 11.35 -6.95
C PRO A 22 15.03 11.30 -8.25
N GLY A 23 13.73 11.61 -8.18
CA GLY A 23 12.82 11.66 -9.32
C GLY A 23 12.23 10.31 -9.77
N ILE A 24 12.81 9.18 -9.34
CA ILE A 24 12.32 7.85 -9.74
C ILE A 24 11.02 7.48 -9.00
N SER A 25 10.85 7.94 -7.76
CA SER A 25 9.61 7.72 -7.00
C SER A 25 8.40 8.33 -7.72
N GLU A 26 8.56 9.54 -8.25
CA GLU A 26 7.55 10.26 -9.01
C GLU A 26 7.24 9.56 -10.33
N GLN A 27 8.27 9.12 -11.06
CA GLN A 27 8.09 8.37 -12.31
C GLN A 27 7.33 7.05 -12.11
N VAL A 28 7.67 6.29 -11.06
CA VAL A 28 6.95 5.06 -10.71
C VAL A 28 5.50 5.36 -10.33
N THR A 29 5.28 6.44 -9.57
CA THR A 29 3.93 6.89 -9.19
C THR A 29 3.10 7.22 -10.42
N ASP A 30 3.61 8.07 -11.31
CA ASP A 30 2.91 8.50 -12.50
C ASP A 30 2.68 7.31 -13.47
N PHE A 31 3.63 6.39 -13.59
CA PHE A 31 3.45 5.17 -14.35
C PHE A 31 2.29 4.30 -13.82
N ILE A 32 2.25 4.05 -12.51
CA ILE A 32 1.16 3.27 -11.88
C ILE A 32 -0.19 3.96 -12.10
N LEU A 33 -0.27 5.27 -11.87
CA LEU A 33 -1.51 6.03 -12.03
C LEU A 33 -1.99 6.05 -13.48
N ASN A 34 -1.08 6.19 -14.46
CA ASN A 34 -1.44 6.12 -15.87
C ASN A 34 -1.92 4.71 -16.26
N LEU A 35 -1.22 3.67 -15.80
CA LEU A 35 -1.57 2.28 -16.10
C LEU A 35 -2.95 1.89 -15.54
N VAL A 36 -3.23 2.27 -14.30
CA VAL A 36 -4.50 1.94 -13.63
C VAL A 36 -5.64 2.86 -14.08
N SER A 37 -5.32 4.09 -14.48
CA SER A 37 -6.30 5.15 -14.79
C SER A 37 -7.38 5.25 -13.71
N PRO A 38 -6.99 5.49 -12.43
CA PRO A 38 -7.89 5.42 -11.29
C PRO A 38 -8.93 6.54 -11.31
N THR A 39 -10.07 6.27 -10.68
CA THR A 39 -11.10 7.27 -10.39
C THR A 39 -11.00 7.69 -8.92
N ALA A 40 -11.83 8.66 -8.50
CA ALA A 40 -11.93 9.05 -7.10
C ALA A 40 -12.34 7.89 -6.17
N ASP A 41 -13.04 6.88 -6.70
CA ASP A 41 -13.51 5.70 -5.95
C ASP A 41 -12.49 4.56 -5.90
N THR A 42 -11.38 4.68 -6.63
CA THR A 42 -10.33 3.65 -6.64
C THR A 42 -9.65 3.56 -5.28
N LYS A 43 -9.55 2.33 -4.76
CA LYS A 43 -8.86 2.00 -3.51
C LYS A 43 -7.67 1.11 -3.83
N PHE A 44 -6.47 1.60 -3.56
CA PHE A 44 -5.25 0.83 -3.73
C PHE A 44 -4.99 -0.06 -2.53
N TYR A 45 -4.37 -1.22 -2.79
CA TYR A 45 -3.97 -2.16 -1.77
C TYR A 45 -2.55 -2.68 -2.02
N GLU A 46 -1.68 -2.67 -1.00
CA GLU A 46 -0.30 -3.17 -1.08
C GLU A 46 -0.02 -4.22 0.00
N THR A 47 0.45 -5.39 -0.44
CA THR A 47 0.98 -6.44 0.44
C THR A 47 2.45 -6.20 0.72
N GLY A 48 2.85 -6.18 2.00
CA GLY A 48 4.21 -5.81 2.38
C GLY A 48 4.48 -4.33 2.15
N ILE A 49 3.57 -3.46 2.61
CA ILE A 49 3.66 -2.00 2.41
C ILE A 49 4.94 -1.41 3.00
N GLY A 50 5.53 -2.06 4.01
CA GLY A 50 6.76 -1.66 4.66
C GLY A 50 6.71 -0.18 5.11
N THR A 51 7.75 0.56 4.75
CA THR A 51 7.90 2.00 5.04
C THR A 51 7.14 2.91 4.05
N GLY A 52 6.33 2.34 3.14
CA GLY A 52 5.47 3.03 2.19
C GLY A 52 6.17 3.67 1.00
N ARG A 53 7.24 3.06 0.48
CA ARG A 53 8.01 3.55 -0.69
C ARG A 53 7.12 3.81 -1.92
N ILE A 54 6.07 3.01 -2.12
CA ILE A 54 5.11 3.17 -3.22
C ILE A 54 3.81 3.84 -2.74
N ALA A 55 3.29 3.42 -1.60
CA ALA A 55 2.04 3.94 -1.05
C ALA A 55 2.05 5.44 -0.73
N VAL A 56 3.13 5.98 -0.13
CA VAL A 56 3.15 7.39 0.32
C VAL A 56 3.03 8.37 -0.85
N PRO A 57 3.81 8.26 -1.95
CA PRO A 57 3.62 9.12 -3.13
C PRO A 57 2.21 9.08 -3.73
N ILE A 58 1.59 7.90 -3.82
CA ILE A 58 0.23 7.74 -4.37
C ILE A 58 -0.80 8.36 -3.42
N ALA A 59 -0.67 8.16 -2.10
CA ALA A 59 -1.53 8.77 -1.10
C ALA A 59 -1.42 10.31 -1.09
N LYS A 60 -0.20 10.85 -1.28
CA LYS A 60 0.04 12.30 -1.45
C LYS A 60 -0.66 12.89 -2.68
N LYS A 61 -0.92 12.08 -3.72
CA LYS A 61 -1.73 12.48 -4.88
C LYS A 61 -3.25 12.42 -4.61
N GLY A 62 -3.67 12.03 -3.40
CA GLY A 62 -5.05 12.10 -2.94
C GLY A 62 -5.86 10.79 -3.02
N TYR A 63 -5.25 9.71 -3.50
CA TYR A 63 -5.89 8.40 -3.64
C TYR A 63 -5.96 7.64 -2.32
N SER A 64 -7.04 6.88 -2.13
CA SER A 64 -7.19 6.00 -0.98
C SER A 64 -6.25 4.81 -1.11
N TYR A 65 -5.50 4.54 -0.05
CA TYR A 65 -4.50 3.49 -0.01
C TYR A 65 -4.63 2.68 1.27
N THR A 66 -4.55 1.37 1.17
CA THR A 66 -4.46 0.46 2.32
C THR A 66 -3.27 -0.45 2.13
N GLY A 67 -2.50 -0.69 3.19
CA GLY A 67 -1.39 -1.64 3.13
C GLY A 67 -1.33 -2.53 4.34
N ILE A 68 -0.80 -3.72 4.14
CA ILE A 68 -0.52 -4.67 5.22
C ILE A 68 0.98 -4.96 5.29
N ASP A 69 1.52 -5.04 6.51
CA ASP A 69 2.85 -5.58 6.74
C ASP A 69 2.90 -6.37 8.06
N VAL A 70 3.76 -7.37 8.14
CA VAL A 70 3.97 -8.15 9.37
C VAL A 70 4.88 -7.42 10.35
N SER A 71 5.67 -6.47 9.86
CA SER A 71 6.71 -5.76 10.61
C SER A 71 6.17 -4.47 11.21
N GLU A 72 5.89 -4.49 12.51
CA GLU A 72 5.41 -3.31 13.24
C GLU A 72 6.39 -2.13 13.14
N LYS A 73 7.70 -2.38 13.13
CA LYS A 73 8.68 -1.29 13.01
C LYS A 73 8.67 -0.67 11.64
N MET A 74 8.44 -1.44 10.58
CA MET A 74 8.31 -0.87 9.23
C MET A 74 7.07 0.03 9.14
N LEU A 75 5.97 -0.38 9.76
CA LEU A 75 4.76 0.44 9.83
C LEU A 75 4.95 1.69 10.69
N ALA A 76 5.74 1.62 11.78
CA ALA A 76 6.09 2.79 12.57
C ALA A 76 6.88 3.83 11.74
N GLU A 77 7.87 3.41 10.94
CA GLU A 77 8.58 4.28 9.99
C GLU A 77 7.61 4.88 8.94
N LEU A 78 6.66 4.09 8.44
CA LEU A 78 5.60 4.60 7.56
C LEU A 78 4.78 5.69 8.24
N HIS A 79 4.30 5.46 9.46
CA HIS A 79 3.48 6.43 10.20
C HIS A 79 4.19 7.77 10.42
N GLN A 80 5.50 7.76 10.68
CA GLN A 80 6.29 8.99 10.81
C GLN A 80 6.31 9.83 9.52
N LYS A 81 6.23 9.20 8.34
CA LYS A 81 6.19 9.91 7.05
C LYS A 81 4.82 10.47 6.67
N LEU A 82 3.77 10.11 7.42
CA LEU A 82 2.38 10.43 7.11
C LEU A 82 1.87 11.68 7.82
N GLU A 83 2.73 12.43 8.49
CA GLU A 83 2.40 13.75 9.01
C GLU A 83 1.80 14.62 7.88
N GLY A 84 0.51 14.96 7.99
CA GLY A 84 -0.24 15.76 7.02
C GLY A 84 -1.05 15.02 5.94
N VAL A 85 -0.84 13.71 5.71
CA VAL A 85 -1.57 12.91 4.68
C VAL A 85 -2.25 11.64 5.23
N SER A 86 -2.21 11.46 6.55
CA SER A 86 -2.72 10.28 7.28
C SER A 86 -4.15 9.85 6.90
N HIS A 87 -5.05 10.78 6.53
CA HIS A 87 -6.43 10.45 6.20
C HIS A 87 -6.63 9.65 4.89
N LYS A 88 -5.59 9.51 4.05
CA LYS A 88 -5.66 8.78 2.77
C LYS A 88 -5.00 7.40 2.81
N LEU A 89 -4.21 7.10 3.85
CA LEU A 89 -3.45 5.85 3.93
C LEU A 89 -3.77 5.13 5.24
N THR A 90 -4.27 3.90 5.12
CA THR A 90 -4.46 2.98 6.26
C THR A 90 -3.38 1.91 6.25
N ALA A 91 -2.64 1.77 7.35
CA ALA A 91 -1.66 0.71 7.55
C ALA A 91 -2.20 -0.34 8.53
N ILE A 92 -2.04 -1.62 8.21
CA ILE A 92 -2.54 -2.75 8.98
C ILE A 92 -1.37 -3.67 9.30
N THR A 93 -1.20 -4.03 10.58
CA THR A 93 -0.27 -5.09 10.96
C THR A 93 -0.91 -6.46 10.71
N GLY A 94 -0.24 -7.34 9.97
CA GLY A 94 -0.68 -8.72 9.82
C GLY A 94 0.03 -9.50 8.71
N ASP A 95 -0.21 -10.81 8.68
CA ASP A 95 0.33 -11.70 7.67
C ASP A 95 -0.57 -11.71 6.43
N ALA A 96 -0.02 -11.29 5.29
CA ALA A 96 -0.73 -11.24 4.01
C ALA A 96 -1.19 -12.63 3.53
N THR A 97 -0.61 -13.73 4.04
CA THR A 97 -1.04 -15.10 3.74
C THR A 97 -2.30 -15.52 4.52
N ALA A 98 -2.68 -14.74 5.54
CA ALA A 98 -3.84 -14.99 6.40
C ALA A 98 -4.92 -13.90 6.26
N LEU A 99 -4.97 -13.21 5.10
CA LEU A 99 -5.93 -12.15 4.86
C LEU A 99 -7.37 -12.65 4.92
N ARG A 100 -8.16 -11.99 5.76
CA ARG A 100 -9.60 -12.24 5.89
C ARG A 100 -10.35 -11.19 5.09
N PHE A 101 -10.55 -11.45 3.80
CA PHE A 101 -11.50 -10.69 3.03
C PHE A 101 -12.91 -11.18 3.37
N THR A 102 -13.74 -10.30 3.92
CA THR A 102 -15.18 -10.55 3.96
C THR A 102 -15.66 -10.56 2.51
N ALA A 103 -16.25 -11.66 2.05
CA ALA A 103 -16.81 -11.73 0.71
C ALA A 103 -17.89 -10.64 0.55
N LEU A 104 -17.59 -9.60 -0.22
CA LEU A 104 -18.59 -8.66 -0.66
C LEU A 104 -19.49 -9.38 -1.64
N ARG A 105 -20.75 -9.59 -1.24
CA ARG A 105 -21.80 -10.14 -2.08
C ARG A 105 -21.91 -9.25 -3.33
N THR A 106 -21.65 -9.82 -4.49
CA THR A 106 -21.62 -9.14 -5.77
C THR A 106 -23.00 -8.55 -6.07
N LEU A 107 -23.10 -7.23 -6.26
CA LEU A 107 -24.15 -6.66 -7.09
C LEU A 107 -23.58 -6.51 -8.51
N ARG A 108 -23.71 -7.57 -9.29
CA ARG A 108 -23.77 -7.47 -10.76
C ARG A 108 -25.19 -7.85 -11.12
N GLU A 109 -26.08 -6.88 -11.10
CA GLU A 109 -27.31 -6.98 -11.88
C GLU A 109 -27.06 -6.38 -13.26
N GLY A 110 -27.49 -7.09 -14.30
CA GLY A 110 -27.91 -6.48 -15.56
C GLY A 110 -26.95 -6.54 -16.75
N VAL A 111 -26.72 -7.73 -17.30
CA VAL A 111 -26.64 -7.88 -18.77
C VAL A 111 -27.45 -9.11 -19.17
N PRO A 112 -28.61 -8.98 -19.84
CA PRO A 112 -29.34 -10.13 -20.34
C PRO A 112 -28.66 -10.72 -21.59
N PRO A 113 -28.71 -12.05 -21.80
CA PRO A 113 -28.17 -12.67 -23.00
C PRO A 113 -29.05 -12.35 -24.23
N THR A 114 -28.39 -12.11 -25.37
CA THR A 114 -28.97 -12.00 -26.72
C THR A 114 -29.54 -13.31 -27.22
#